data_AF-A0A4W2EX91-F1
#
_entry.id   AF-A0A4W2EX91-F1
#
_cell.length_a   1.000
_cell.length_b   1.000
_cell.length_c   1.000
_cell.angle_alpha   90.00
_cell.angle_beta   90.00
_cell.angle_gamma   90.00
#
_symmetry.space_group_name_H-M   'P 1'
#
loop_
_entity.id
_entity.type
_entity.pdbx_description
1 polymer ?
#
loop_
_entity_poly.entity_id
_entity_poly.type
_entity_poly.pdbx_seq_one_letter_code
_entity_poly.pdbx_strand_id
1 'polypeptide(L)'
;MLTEFTVCVGSSVNHTSPTAVYIHIEGPPTDAPAVDTAEQVYISSLALLKMLKHGRAGVPMEVMGLMLGEFVDDYTVRVIDVFAMPQSGTGVSVEAVDPVFQAKMLDMLKQTGRPEMVVGWYHSHPGFGCWLSGVDINTQQSFEALSERAVAVVVDPIQSVKGKVVIDAFRLINANMMVLGHEPRQTTSNLGHLNKPSIQALIHGLNRHYYSITINYRKNELEQKMLLNLHKKSWMEGLTLQDYSEHCKHNESVVKEMLELAKNYNKAVEEEDKMTPEQLAIKNVGKQDPKRHLEEHVDVLMTSNIVQCLAAMLDTVVFK
;
A
#
# COMPACT_ATOMS: atom_id res chain seq x y z
N MET A 1 38.96 20.72 -7.11
CA MET A 1 39.31 21.24 -8.46
C MET A 1 39.15 22.76 -8.37
N LEU A 2 40.27 23.47 -8.43
CA LEU A 2 40.39 24.91 -8.22
C LEU A 2 39.63 25.71 -9.28
N THR A 3 38.97 26.79 -8.88
CA THR A 3 38.69 27.93 -9.77
C THR A 3 38.89 29.22 -8.98
N GLU A 4 40.13 29.71 -9.01
CA GLU A 4 40.48 31.11 -8.78
C GLU A 4 40.06 31.94 -10.00
N PHE A 5 39.49 33.12 -9.77
CA PHE A 5 39.49 34.20 -10.76
C PHE A 5 40.21 35.39 -10.13
N THR A 6 41.41 35.67 -10.63
CA THR A 6 42.14 36.92 -10.37
C THR A 6 42.03 37.79 -11.61
N VAL A 7 41.56 39.03 -11.45
CA VAL A 7 41.76 40.13 -12.40
C VAL A 7 42.34 41.30 -11.61
N CYS A 8 43.56 41.68 -11.96
CA CYS A 8 44.22 42.90 -11.48
C CYS A 8 43.69 44.12 -12.24
N VAL A 9 43.63 45.28 -11.58
CA VAL A 9 44.48 46.48 -11.83
C VAL A 9 43.81 47.70 -11.18
N GLY A 10 44.57 48.47 -10.39
CA GLY A 10 44.40 49.93 -10.34
C GLY A 10 44.29 50.60 -8.95
N SER A 11 45.40 51.19 -8.52
CA SER A 11 45.49 52.54 -7.94
C SER A 11 45.08 52.81 -6.48
N SER A 12 46.00 53.52 -5.81
CA SER A 12 46.03 54.04 -4.44
C SER A 12 44.81 54.85 -3.96
N VAL A 13 44.49 54.78 -2.66
CA VAL A 13 44.62 55.86 -1.64
C VAL A 13 43.83 55.50 -0.34
N ASN A 14 44.45 55.80 0.81
CA ASN A 14 44.01 55.79 2.22
C ASN A 14 42.49 55.84 2.55
N HIS A 15 42.02 55.00 3.49
CA HIS A 15 41.73 55.38 4.90
C HIS A 15 40.85 54.33 5.62
N THR A 16 41.18 54.14 6.91
CA THR A 16 40.34 53.61 8.01
C THR A 16 39.80 52.18 7.90
N SER A 17 40.43 51.28 8.65
CA SER A 17 39.94 49.94 8.97
C SER A 17 38.70 49.99 9.88
N PRO A 18 37.54 49.43 9.46
CA PRO A 18 36.51 49.02 10.39
C PRO A 18 36.83 47.60 10.86
N THR A 19 37.01 47.42 12.16
CA THR A 19 37.01 46.10 12.81
C THR A 19 35.73 45.35 12.42
N ALA A 20 35.87 44.29 11.63
CA ALA A 20 34.79 43.36 11.36
C ALA A 20 34.43 42.65 12.67
N VAL A 21 33.28 43.00 13.24
CA VAL A 21 32.65 42.21 14.29
C VAL A 21 32.15 40.94 13.62
N TYR A 22 32.92 39.86 13.72
CA TYR A 22 32.41 38.52 13.44
C TYR A 22 31.35 38.21 14.48
N ILE A 23 30.08 38.36 14.10
CA ILE A 23 28.98 37.77 14.85
C ILE A 23 29.09 36.26 14.58
N HIS A 24 29.76 35.55 15.49
CA HIS A 24 29.59 34.11 15.58
C HIS A 24 28.11 33.87 15.90
N ILE A 25 27.34 33.48 14.89
CA ILE A 25 26.06 32.81 15.13
C ILE A 25 26.44 31.44 15.66
N GLU A 26 26.59 31.33 16.98
CA GLU A 26 26.62 30.03 17.64
C GLU A 26 25.32 29.31 17.25
N GLY A 27 25.45 28.19 16.54
CA GLY A 27 24.35 27.24 16.42
C GLY A 27 23.93 26.80 17.83
N PRO A 28 22.66 26.41 18.04
CA PRO A 28 22.17 26.04 19.36
C PRO A 28 23.09 24.97 19.98
N PRO A 29 23.50 25.11 21.26
CA PRO A 29 24.58 24.32 21.87
C PRO A 29 24.15 22.90 22.29
N THR A 30 23.09 22.37 21.70
CA THR A 30 22.53 21.06 22.02
C THR A 30 21.97 20.45 20.75
N ASP A 31 22.46 19.26 20.38
CA ASP A 31 21.79 18.37 19.44
C ASP A 31 20.41 18.03 20.03
N ALA A 32 19.43 18.87 19.76
CA ALA A 32 18.05 18.56 20.10
C ALA A 32 17.64 17.36 19.23
N PRO A 33 16.99 16.34 19.79
CA PRO A 33 16.51 15.20 19.01
C PRO A 33 15.53 15.74 17.96
N ALA A 34 15.98 15.78 16.72
CA ALA A 34 15.20 16.24 15.59
C ALA A 34 14.53 15.04 14.92
N VAL A 35 13.24 15.18 14.62
CA VAL A 35 12.49 14.17 13.88
C VAL A 35 13.05 14.08 12.46
N ASP A 36 13.38 12.87 12.01
CA ASP A 36 14.06 12.63 10.73
C ASP A 36 13.08 12.14 9.67
N THR A 37 13.34 12.49 8.40
CA THR A 37 12.69 11.91 7.22
C THR A 37 12.88 10.40 7.07
N ALA A 38 13.91 9.84 7.71
CA ALA A 38 14.25 8.42 7.66
C ALA A 38 13.35 7.50 8.51
N GLU A 39 12.42 8.04 9.32
CA GLU A 39 11.56 7.19 10.17
C GLU A 39 10.74 6.19 9.35
N GLN A 40 10.64 4.96 9.86
CA GLN A 40 9.93 3.85 9.23
C GLN A 40 9.00 3.13 10.20
N VAL A 41 7.86 2.68 9.65
CA VAL A 41 6.89 1.85 10.36
C VAL A 41 6.93 0.44 9.77
N TYR A 42 7.31 -0.54 10.58
CA TYR A 42 7.28 -1.94 10.20
C TYR A 42 5.96 -2.58 10.63
N ILE A 43 5.13 -2.95 9.67
CA ILE A 43 3.85 -3.61 9.91
C ILE A 43 3.99 -5.11 9.66
N SER A 44 3.55 -5.91 10.64
CA SER A 44 3.51 -7.38 10.52
C SER A 44 2.43 -7.83 9.53
N SER A 45 2.64 -9.02 8.93
CA SER A 45 1.63 -9.63 8.04
C SER A 45 0.29 -9.85 8.75
N LEU A 46 0.33 -10.21 10.05
CA LEU A 46 -0.85 -10.40 10.88
C LEU A 46 -1.64 -9.09 11.07
N ALA A 47 -0.94 -8.01 11.43
CA ALA A 47 -1.54 -6.70 11.64
C ALA A 47 -2.23 -6.22 10.36
N LEU A 48 -1.54 -6.33 9.22
CA LEU A 48 -2.09 -5.92 7.92
C LEU A 48 -3.38 -6.66 7.57
N LEU A 49 -3.40 -7.99 7.73
CA LEU A 49 -4.60 -8.79 7.43
C LEU A 49 -5.77 -8.46 8.35
N LYS A 50 -5.50 -8.20 9.65
CA LYS A 50 -6.52 -7.78 10.60
C LYS A 50 -7.08 -6.40 10.24
N MET A 51 -6.23 -5.43 9.91
CA MET A 51 -6.66 -4.10 9.49
C MET A 51 -7.54 -4.16 8.24
N LEU A 52 -7.14 -4.93 7.22
CA LEU A 52 -7.92 -5.09 5.99
C LEU A 52 -9.25 -5.81 6.23
N LYS A 53 -9.24 -6.89 7.00
CA LYS A 53 -10.47 -7.62 7.35
C LYS A 53 -11.44 -6.72 8.12
N HIS A 54 -10.94 -5.96 9.09
CA HIS A 54 -11.74 -5.05 9.88
C HIS A 54 -12.29 -3.89 9.05
N GLY A 55 -11.42 -3.21 8.30
CA GLY A 55 -11.80 -2.12 7.38
C GLY A 55 -12.87 -2.56 6.38
N ARG A 56 -12.73 -3.76 5.81
CA ARG A 56 -13.71 -4.29 4.85
C ARG A 56 -15.06 -4.61 5.50
N ALA A 57 -15.07 -5.09 6.75
CA ALA A 57 -16.29 -5.39 7.50
C ALA A 57 -17.05 -4.12 7.93
N GLY A 58 -16.34 -3.00 8.07
CA GLY A 58 -16.91 -1.70 8.44
C GLY A 58 -17.65 -0.96 7.33
N VAL A 59 -17.34 -1.25 6.06
CA VAL A 59 -17.90 -0.53 4.90
C VAL A 59 -19.45 -0.54 4.93
N PRO A 60 -20.12 0.62 4.82
CA PRO A 60 -19.59 1.93 4.38
C PRO A 60 -19.07 2.85 5.48
N MET A 61 -19.10 2.44 6.76
CA MET A 61 -18.66 3.25 7.89
C MET A 61 -17.14 3.12 8.09
N GLU A 62 -16.52 4.22 8.53
CA GLU A 62 -15.12 4.22 8.95
C GLU A 62 -14.99 3.42 10.25
N VAL A 63 -14.01 2.52 10.35
CA VAL A 63 -13.68 1.77 11.56
C VAL A 63 -12.33 2.17 12.12
N MET A 64 -12.13 1.93 13.41
CA MET A 64 -10.88 2.24 14.10
C MET A 64 -10.36 1.10 14.97
N GLY A 65 -9.07 1.11 15.25
CA GLY A 65 -8.47 0.19 16.21
C GLY A 65 -7.12 0.64 16.72
N LEU A 66 -6.62 -0.08 17.71
CA LEU A 66 -5.33 0.22 18.32
C LEU A 66 -4.24 -0.69 17.76
N MET A 67 -3.05 -0.12 17.61
CA MET A 67 -1.85 -0.81 17.16
C MET A 67 -0.96 -1.14 18.35
N LEU A 68 -0.58 -2.40 18.44
CA LEU A 68 0.28 -2.95 19.49
C LEU A 68 1.65 -3.31 18.92
N GLY A 69 2.67 -2.95 19.67
CA GLY A 69 4.02 -3.29 19.33
C GLY A 69 5.04 -2.63 20.23
N GLU A 70 6.15 -2.23 19.64
CA GLU A 70 7.29 -1.69 20.36
C GLU A 70 8.01 -0.61 19.55
N PHE A 71 8.53 0.38 20.25
CA PHE A 71 9.47 1.36 19.73
C PHE A 71 10.88 0.78 19.87
N VAL A 72 11.59 0.55 18.75
CA VAL A 72 12.91 -0.12 18.77
C VAL A 72 14.03 0.85 19.08
N ASP A 73 13.99 1.95 18.35
CA ASP A 73 14.90 3.09 18.38
C ASP A 73 14.10 4.31 17.92
N ASP A 74 14.76 5.46 17.79
CA ASP A 74 14.10 6.73 17.43
C ASP A 74 13.55 6.78 15.99
N TYR A 75 14.01 5.87 15.12
CA TYR A 75 13.67 5.86 13.69
C TYR A 75 12.73 4.70 13.30
N THR A 76 12.46 3.78 14.22
CA THR A 76 11.79 2.52 13.89
C THR A 76 10.64 2.23 14.85
N VAL A 77 9.42 2.20 14.31
CA VAL A 77 8.22 1.73 15.01
C VAL A 77 7.85 0.35 14.49
N ARG A 78 7.74 -0.64 15.38
CA ARG A 78 7.29 -2.00 15.00
C ARG A 78 5.86 -2.22 15.46
N VAL A 79 4.95 -2.44 14.51
CA VAL A 79 3.57 -2.86 14.76
C VAL A 79 3.49 -4.37 14.60
N ILE A 80 3.29 -5.07 15.73
CA ILE A 80 3.27 -6.53 15.81
C ILE A 80 1.85 -7.05 15.65
N ASP A 81 0.89 -6.43 16.34
CA ASP A 81 -0.50 -6.83 16.30
C ASP A 81 -1.45 -5.62 16.33
N VAL A 82 -2.71 -5.85 15.98
CA VAL A 82 -3.78 -4.86 16.11
C VAL A 82 -5.03 -5.50 16.68
N PHE A 83 -5.87 -4.68 17.31
CA PHE A 83 -7.22 -5.07 17.64
C PHE A 83 -8.22 -3.96 17.31
N ALA A 84 -9.43 -4.37 16.95
CA ALA A 84 -10.53 -3.48 16.63
C ALA A 84 -11.11 -2.88 17.91
N MET A 85 -11.43 -1.59 17.89
CA MET A 85 -12.23 -0.96 18.93
C MET A 85 -13.71 -1.06 18.56
N PRO A 86 -14.61 -1.37 19.52
CA PRO A 86 -16.04 -1.36 19.27
C PRO A 86 -16.50 0.05 18.91
N GLN A 87 -17.38 0.15 17.91
CA GLN A 87 -17.87 1.44 17.46
C GLN A 87 -19.11 1.85 18.24
N SER A 88 -19.11 3.06 18.78
CA SER A 88 -20.34 3.76 19.19
C SER A 88 -20.91 4.46 17.96
N GLY A 89 -22.11 4.07 17.54
CA GLY A 89 -22.70 4.37 16.24
C GLY A 89 -23.14 5.82 15.99
N THR A 90 -22.21 6.77 15.95
CA THR A 90 -22.43 8.12 15.39
C THR A 90 -21.36 8.41 14.36
N GLY A 91 -21.74 8.33 13.09
CA GLY A 91 -20.87 8.15 11.92
C GLY A 91 -19.81 9.21 11.57
N VAL A 92 -19.32 10.04 12.49
CA VAL A 92 -18.27 11.04 12.19
C VAL A 92 -17.39 11.42 13.41
N SER A 93 -17.46 10.74 14.56
CA SER A 93 -16.63 11.11 15.72
C SER A 93 -15.86 9.93 16.31
N VAL A 94 -14.55 10.12 16.42
CA VAL A 94 -13.61 9.30 17.20
C VAL A 94 -13.79 9.58 18.70
N GLU A 95 -15.00 9.38 19.21
CA GLU A 95 -15.29 9.39 20.65
C GLU A 95 -15.19 7.98 21.27
N ALA A 96 -14.77 6.99 20.46
CA ALA A 96 -14.92 5.56 20.75
C ALA A 96 -13.68 4.89 21.37
N VAL A 97 -12.70 5.64 21.86
CA VAL A 97 -11.65 5.02 22.69
C VAL A 97 -12.20 4.85 24.10
N ASP A 98 -12.94 3.77 24.33
CA ASP A 98 -13.35 3.38 25.68
C ASP A 98 -12.10 2.93 26.47
N PRO A 99 -11.63 3.71 27.46
CA PRO A 99 -10.44 3.35 28.23
C PRO A 99 -10.66 2.06 29.03
N VAL A 100 -11.91 1.73 29.38
CA VAL A 100 -12.26 0.49 30.09
C VAL A 100 -12.05 -0.71 29.18
N PHE A 101 -12.55 -0.63 27.93
CA PHE A 101 -12.33 -1.66 26.94
C PHE A 101 -10.83 -1.83 26.63
N GLN A 102 -10.11 -0.73 26.40
CA GLN A 102 -8.67 -0.76 26.14
C GLN A 102 -7.90 -1.41 27.28
N ALA A 103 -8.12 -0.97 28.54
CA ALA A 103 -7.41 -1.49 29.69
C ALA A 103 -7.68 -2.99 29.90
N LYS A 104 -8.95 -3.40 29.77
CA LYS A 104 -9.34 -4.82 29.89
C LYS A 104 -8.72 -5.67 28.79
N MET A 105 -8.73 -5.20 27.55
CA MET A 105 -8.14 -5.93 26.41
C MET A 105 -6.63 -6.07 26.56
N LEU A 106 -5.93 -5.00 26.98
CA LEU A 106 -4.49 -5.04 27.24
C LEU A 106 -4.15 -6.03 28.37
N ASP A 107 -4.95 -6.08 29.44
CA ASP A 107 -4.74 -7.04 30.53
C ASP A 107 -4.94 -8.50 30.06
N MET A 108 -5.98 -8.75 29.26
CA MET A 108 -6.21 -10.07 28.67
C MET A 108 -5.07 -10.49 27.74
N LEU A 109 -4.54 -9.56 26.94
CA LEU A 109 -3.41 -9.84 26.05
C LEU A 109 -2.12 -10.16 26.83
N LYS A 110 -1.86 -9.43 27.92
CA LYS A 110 -0.73 -9.74 28.82
C LYS A 110 -0.79 -11.16 29.36
N GLN A 111 -1.98 -11.63 29.74
CA GLN A 111 -2.17 -13.01 30.22
C GLN A 111 -1.90 -14.07 29.13
N THR A 112 -2.05 -13.71 27.85
CA THR A 112 -1.73 -14.59 26.71
C THR A 112 -0.25 -14.57 26.29
N GLY A 113 0.60 -13.86 27.04
CA GLY A 113 2.02 -13.70 26.70
C GLY A 113 2.29 -12.61 25.66
N ARG A 114 1.39 -11.64 25.53
CA ARG A 114 1.51 -10.46 24.65
C ARG A 114 1.67 -9.18 25.48
N PRO A 115 2.91 -8.84 25.90
CA PRO A 115 3.18 -7.69 26.77
C PRO A 115 3.33 -6.36 26.00
N GLU A 116 2.99 -6.33 24.70
CA GLU A 116 3.16 -5.17 23.83
C GLU A 116 2.35 -3.95 24.30
N MET A 117 2.89 -2.77 24.04
CA MET A 117 2.26 -1.49 24.35
C MET A 117 1.57 -0.90 23.12
N VAL A 118 0.69 0.07 23.34
CA VAL A 118 0.04 0.81 22.26
C VAL A 118 1.07 1.76 21.62
N VAL A 119 1.34 1.57 20.33
CA VAL A 119 2.29 2.38 19.54
C VAL A 119 1.58 3.37 18.61
N GLY A 120 0.25 3.29 18.52
CA GLY A 120 -0.55 4.16 17.68
C GLY A 120 -1.95 3.59 17.47
N TRP A 121 -2.64 4.15 16.49
CA TRP A 121 -3.99 3.74 16.11
C TRP A 121 -4.12 3.71 14.60
N TYR A 122 -5.10 2.95 14.11
CA TYR A 122 -5.44 2.92 12.70
C TYR A 122 -6.93 3.17 12.52
N HIS A 123 -7.29 3.70 11.36
CA HIS A 123 -8.68 3.78 10.93
C HIS A 123 -8.79 3.56 9.42
N SER A 124 -10.03 3.42 8.94
CA SER A 124 -10.31 3.24 7.52
C SER A 124 -11.02 4.43 6.91
N HIS A 125 -10.61 4.82 5.71
CA HIS A 125 -11.33 5.77 4.84
C HIS A 125 -11.80 5.03 3.59
N PRO A 126 -13.04 4.49 3.57
CA PRO A 126 -13.51 3.67 2.45
C PRO A 126 -13.74 4.53 1.19
N GLY A 127 -12.86 4.42 0.20
CA GLY A 127 -13.01 5.06 -1.11
C GLY A 127 -12.51 6.51 -1.21
N PHE A 128 -12.06 7.12 -0.11
CA PHE A 128 -11.60 8.51 -0.07
C PHE A 128 -10.07 8.65 -0.19
N GLY A 129 -9.31 7.55 -0.19
CA GLY A 129 -7.85 7.57 -0.11
C GLY A 129 -7.33 7.79 1.33
N CYS A 130 -6.01 7.93 1.47
CA CYS A 130 -5.36 8.06 2.78
C CYS A 130 -5.01 9.53 3.07
N TRP A 131 -5.69 10.15 4.03
CA TRP A 131 -5.42 11.49 4.57
C TRP A 131 -6.00 11.59 5.98
N LEU A 132 -5.73 12.67 6.71
CA LEU A 132 -6.33 12.91 8.02
C LEU A 132 -7.35 14.05 7.95
N SER A 133 -8.57 13.80 8.43
CA SER A 133 -9.59 14.83 8.61
C SER A 133 -9.30 15.71 9.83
N GLY A 134 -10.04 16.82 9.98
CA GLY A 134 -9.94 17.64 11.19
C GLY A 134 -10.27 16.87 12.47
N VAL A 135 -11.16 15.88 12.39
CA VAL A 135 -11.47 14.99 13.52
C VAL A 135 -10.29 14.07 13.80
N ASP A 136 -9.70 13.46 12.76
CA ASP A 136 -8.55 12.56 12.90
C ASP A 136 -7.32 13.28 13.47
N ILE A 137 -7.10 14.54 13.10
CA ILE A 137 -6.03 15.38 13.64
C ILE A 137 -6.22 15.60 15.14
N ASN A 138 -7.43 15.95 15.59
CA ASN A 138 -7.70 16.15 17.02
C ASN A 138 -7.53 14.86 17.83
N THR A 139 -7.94 13.72 17.26
CA THR A 139 -7.72 12.40 17.84
C THR A 139 -6.24 12.08 17.95
N GLN A 140 -5.49 12.26 16.87
CA GLN A 140 -4.06 12.00 16.84
C GLN A 140 -3.32 12.88 17.85
N GLN A 141 -3.71 14.15 18.00
CA GLN A 141 -3.14 15.04 19.01
C GLN A 141 -3.34 14.51 20.44
N SER A 142 -4.49 13.88 20.71
CA SER A 142 -4.77 13.24 22.00
C SER A 142 -3.88 12.01 22.24
N PHE A 143 -3.63 11.20 21.21
CA PHE A 143 -2.70 10.07 21.29
C PHE A 143 -1.23 10.51 21.42
N GLU A 144 -0.82 11.58 20.74
CA GLU A 144 0.52 12.15 20.84
C GLU A 144 0.80 12.74 22.23
N ALA A 145 -0.23 13.24 22.93
CA ALA A 145 -0.10 13.68 24.32
C ALA A 145 0.20 12.52 25.30
N LEU A 146 -0.23 11.30 24.97
CA LEU A 146 0.08 10.09 25.76
C LEU A 146 1.41 9.46 25.35
N SER A 147 1.71 9.48 24.05
CA SER A 147 2.93 8.93 23.47
C SER A 147 3.34 9.79 22.29
N GLU A 148 4.41 10.58 22.46
CA GLU A 148 4.92 11.52 21.45
C GLU A 148 5.14 10.88 20.07
N ARG A 149 5.48 9.59 20.04
CA ARG A 149 5.74 8.83 18.81
C ARG A 149 4.54 8.06 18.27
N ALA A 150 3.33 8.34 18.74
CA ALA A 150 2.12 7.69 18.25
C ALA A 150 1.98 7.87 16.73
N VAL A 151 1.63 6.78 16.03
CA VAL A 151 1.43 6.78 14.57
C VAL A 151 -0.06 6.62 14.26
N ALA A 152 -0.57 7.42 13.33
CA ALA A 152 -1.91 7.25 12.74
C ALA A 152 -1.79 6.50 11.41
N VAL A 153 -2.38 5.32 11.29
CA VAL A 153 -2.40 4.55 10.03
C VAL A 153 -3.78 4.63 9.38
N VAL A 154 -3.81 4.95 8.09
CA VAL A 154 -5.06 5.04 7.32
C VAL A 154 -5.08 3.94 6.26
N VAL A 155 -6.15 3.15 6.24
CA VAL A 155 -6.33 2.05 5.28
C VAL A 155 -7.57 2.30 4.43
N ASP A 156 -7.45 2.22 3.10
CA ASP A 156 -8.62 2.25 2.21
C ASP A 156 -8.95 0.81 1.72
N PRO A 157 -9.96 0.14 2.31
CA PRO A 157 -10.32 -1.23 1.95
C PRO A 157 -11.11 -1.34 0.64
N ILE A 158 -11.50 -0.22 0.00
CA ILE A 158 -12.21 -0.20 -1.28
C ILE A 158 -11.22 -0.07 -2.43
N GLN A 159 -10.30 0.89 -2.35
CA GLN A 159 -9.27 1.09 -3.38
C GLN A 159 -8.15 0.04 -3.31
N SER A 160 -7.98 -0.61 -2.16
CA SER A 160 -7.05 -1.74 -2.02
C SER A 160 -7.53 -2.95 -2.83
N VAL A 161 -6.81 -3.28 -3.89
CA VAL A 161 -7.07 -4.43 -4.78
C VAL A 161 -5.90 -5.40 -4.77
N LYS A 162 -6.11 -6.62 -5.30
CA LYS A 162 -5.02 -7.59 -5.45
C LYS A 162 -3.85 -6.95 -6.22
N GLY A 163 -2.69 -6.83 -5.56
CA GLY A 163 -1.47 -6.23 -6.12
C GLY A 163 -1.11 -4.86 -5.55
N LYS A 164 -2.06 -4.08 -5.03
CA LYS A 164 -1.80 -2.78 -4.40
C LYS A 164 -2.70 -2.58 -3.19
N VAL A 165 -2.09 -2.54 -2.00
CA VAL A 165 -2.76 -2.13 -0.77
C VAL A 165 -2.57 -0.63 -0.60
N VAL A 166 -3.67 0.11 -0.49
CA VAL A 166 -3.69 1.55 -0.25
C VAL A 166 -3.69 1.75 1.27
N ILE A 167 -2.51 2.06 1.79
CA ILE A 167 -2.22 2.28 3.20
C ILE A 167 -1.14 3.35 3.31
N ASP A 168 -1.30 4.25 4.27
CA ASP A 168 -0.32 5.28 4.59
C ASP A 168 -0.29 5.51 6.10
N ALA A 169 0.83 6.03 6.59
CA ALA A 169 1.07 6.29 8.00
C ALA A 169 1.43 7.76 8.17
N PHE A 170 0.82 8.42 9.15
CA PHE A 170 0.97 9.85 9.38
C PHE A 170 1.32 10.14 10.83
N ARG A 171 2.01 11.27 11.03
CA ARG A 171 2.20 11.92 12.33
C ARG A 171 2.02 13.43 12.18
N LEU A 172 1.55 14.10 13.23
CA LEU A 172 1.34 15.54 13.19
C LEU A 172 2.66 16.30 13.20
N ILE A 173 2.60 17.52 12.66
CA ILE A 173 3.64 18.53 12.78
C ILE A 173 3.22 19.48 13.89
N ASN A 174 4.16 19.85 14.76
CA ASN A 174 3.90 20.87 15.76
C ASN A 174 3.63 22.22 15.08
N ALA A 175 2.41 22.74 15.24
CA ALA A 175 1.97 23.99 14.62
C ALA A 175 2.87 25.18 14.99
N ASN A 176 3.46 25.17 16.18
CA ASN A 176 4.39 26.22 16.60
C ASN A 176 5.65 26.24 15.72
N MET A 177 6.18 25.08 15.33
CA MET A 177 7.37 25.01 14.46
C MET A 177 7.11 25.59 13.08
N MET A 178 5.91 25.38 12.53
CA MET A 178 5.53 25.98 11.24
C MET A 178 5.44 27.50 11.30
N VAL A 179 4.89 28.07 12.37
CA VAL A 179 4.76 29.53 12.53
C VAL A 179 6.14 30.19 12.62
N LEU A 180 7.11 29.50 13.22
CA LEU A 180 8.50 29.94 13.25
C LEU A 180 9.26 29.72 11.92
N GLY A 181 8.63 29.14 10.90
CA GLY A 181 9.26 28.89 9.60
C GLY A 181 10.38 27.85 9.64
N HIS A 182 10.48 27.06 10.71
CA HIS A 182 11.44 25.96 10.78
C HIS A 182 10.93 24.76 9.98
N GLU A 183 11.81 24.13 9.21
CA GLU A 183 11.47 22.85 8.60
C GLU A 183 11.21 21.82 9.70
N PRO A 184 10.05 21.12 9.64
CA PRO A 184 9.60 20.28 10.74
C PRO A 184 10.40 18.98 10.88
N ARG A 185 11.18 18.60 9.86
CA ARG A 185 12.00 17.38 9.85
C ARG A 185 13.35 17.68 9.25
N GLN A 186 14.39 17.02 9.79
CA GLN A 186 15.68 16.99 9.13
C GLN A 186 15.66 15.94 8.02
N THR A 187 16.07 16.31 6.81
CA THR A 187 16.17 15.38 5.69
C THR A 187 17.55 14.73 5.66
N THR A 188 17.73 13.61 6.36
CA THR A 188 19.01 12.86 6.31
C THR A 188 19.03 11.82 5.18
N SER A 189 17.85 11.46 4.65
CA SER A 189 17.71 10.41 3.64
C SER A 189 16.68 10.74 2.55
N ASN A 190 16.86 10.12 1.38
CA ASN A 190 15.93 10.23 0.24
C ASN A 190 14.66 9.36 0.42
N LEU A 191 14.60 8.55 1.48
CA LEU A 191 13.49 7.61 1.70
C LEU A 191 12.14 8.30 1.86
N GLY A 192 12.11 9.45 2.55
CA GLY A 192 10.89 10.24 2.74
C GLY A 192 10.31 10.83 1.45
N HIS A 193 11.06 10.87 0.35
CA HIS A 193 10.65 11.47 -0.92
C HIS A 193 10.35 10.44 -2.03
N LEU A 194 10.42 9.14 -1.72
CA LEU A 194 10.23 8.06 -2.70
C LEU A 194 8.79 7.94 -3.19
N ASN A 195 7.81 8.18 -2.30
CA ASN A 195 6.39 8.09 -2.63
C ASN A 195 5.83 9.48 -2.92
N LYS A 196 5.28 9.66 -4.13
CA LYS A 196 4.57 10.88 -4.47
C LYS A 196 3.23 10.90 -3.72
N PRO A 197 2.95 11.95 -2.94
CA PRO A 197 1.69 12.05 -2.21
C PRO A 197 0.51 12.20 -3.15
N SER A 198 -0.66 11.72 -2.71
CA SER A 198 -1.92 11.96 -3.42
C SER A 198 -2.28 13.45 -3.39
N ILE A 199 -2.84 13.96 -4.49
CA ILE A 199 -3.35 15.34 -4.58
C ILE A 199 -4.41 15.60 -3.51
N GLN A 200 -5.26 14.61 -3.21
CA GLN A 200 -6.27 14.71 -2.16
C GLN A 200 -5.61 14.92 -0.79
N ALA A 201 -4.57 14.15 -0.46
CA ALA A 201 -3.85 14.31 0.80
C ALA A 201 -3.19 15.70 0.92
N LEU A 202 -2.65 16.23 -0.19
CA LEU A 202 -2.07 17.57 -0.21
C LEU A 202 -3.11 18.67 0.04
N ILE A 203 -4.32 18.53 -0.52
CA ILE A 203 -5.44 19.44 -0.27
C ILE A 203 -5.86 19.40 1.21
N HIS A 204 -5.86 18.22 1.82
CA HIS A 204 -6.21 17.99 3.22
C HIS A 204 -5.06 18.26 4.21
N GLY A 205 -3.99 18.94 3.79
CA GLY A 205 -2.99 19.48 4.70
C GLY A 205 -1.76 18.61 4.94
N LEU A 206 -1.49 17.63 4.08
CA LEU A 206 -0.20 16.94 4.06
C LEU A 206 0.95 17.95 3.84
N ASN A 207 2.04 17.79 4.59
CA ASN A 207 3.19 18.71 4.69
C ASN A 207 2.85 20.09 5.30
N ARG A 208 1.65 20.24 5.86
CA ARG A 208 1.26 21.38 6.71
C ARG A 208 0.97 20.88 8.11
N HIS A 209 -0.13 20.16 8.29
CA HIS A 209 -0.55 19.70 9.62
C HIS A 209 0.08 18.37 10.02
N TYR A 210 0.45 17.54 9.04
CA TYR A 210 1.03 16.22 9.25
C TYR A 210 1.96 15.85 8.09
N TYR A 211 2.80 14.85 8.31
CA TYR A 211 3.68 14.27 7.30
C TYR A 211 3.44 12.77 7.15
N SER A 212 3.78 12.22 5.98
CA SER A 212 3.76 10.77 5.73
C SER A 212 5.06 10.11 6.21
N ILE A 213 4.91 8.92 6.77
CA ILE A 213 5.98 8.04 7.23
C ILE A 213 6.03 6.82 6.32
N THR A 214 7.22 6.39 5.95
CA THR A 214 7.38 5.23 5.08
C THR A 214 6.99 3.94 5.80
N ILE A 215 6.13 3.14 5.17
CA ILE A 215 5.71 1.84 5.69
C ILE A 215 6.53 0.73 5.03
N ASN A 216 7.10 -0.13 5.86
CA ASN A 216 7.74 -1.36 5.46
C ASN A 216 6.99 -2.58 6.01
N TYR A 217 7.08 -3.70 5.30
CA TYR A 217 6.45 -4.95 5.71
C TYR A 217 7.50 -5.92 6.22
N ARG A 218 7.28 -6.47 7.41
CA ARG A 218 8.08 -7.57 7.93
C ARG A 218 7.39 -8.88 7.62
N LYS A 219 8.07 -9.75 6.86
CA LYS A 219 7.61 -11.11 6.56
C LYS A 219 8.64 -12.10 7.09
N ASN A 220 8.19 -13.00 7.96
CA ASN A 220 9.03 -14.11 8.39
C ASN A 220 9.01 -15.24 7.36
N GLU A 221 10.05 -16.07 7.29
CA GLU A 221 10.09 -17.22 6.37
C GLU A 221 8.94 -18.19 6.63
N LEU A 222 8.59 -18.42 7.90
CA LEU A 222 7.48 -19.28 8.30
C LEU A 222 6.15 -18.71 7.81
N GLU A 223 5.92 -17.40 7.99
CA GLU A 223 4.72 -16.72 7.49
C GLU A 223 4.64 -16.79 5.97
N GLN A 224 5.76 -16.58 5.27
CA GLN A 224 5.82 -16.66 3.83
C GLN A 224 5.52 -18.08 3.34
N LYS A 225 6.08 -19.12 3.96
CA LYS A 225 5.78 -20.52 3.63
C LYS A 225 4.31 -20.86 3.89
N MET A 226 3.76 -20.41 5.01
CA MET A 226 2.35 -20.60 5.37
C MET A 226 1.41 -19.90 4.38
N LEU A 227 1.65 -18.63 4.06
CA LEU A 227 0.85 -17.86 3.11
C LEU A 227 0.96 -18.42 1.69
N LEU A 228 2.15 -18.91 1.30
CA LEU A 228 2.36 -19.54 0.00
C LEU A 228 1.61 -20.88 -0.11
N ASN A 229 1.43 -21.61 0.99
CA ASN A 229 0.62 -22.83 1.02
C ASN A 229 -0.88 -22.55 0.79
N LEU A 230 -1.41 -21.40 1.21
CA LEU A 230 -2.82 -21.05 0.99
C LEU A 230 -3.17 -20.87 -0.50
N HIS A 231 -2.20 -20.46 -1.30
CA HIS A 231 -2.37 -20.29 -2.75
C HIS A 231 -2.09 -21.57 -3.56
N LYS A 232 -1.65 -22.66 -2.91
CA LYS A 232 -1.47 -23.93 -3.60
C LYS A 232 -2.82 -24.53 -3.96
N LYS A 233 -2.95 -24.96 -5.21
CA LYS A 233 -4.10 -25.74 -5.65
C LYS A 233 -4.17 -27.06 -4.88
N SER A 234 -5.38 -27.61 -4.77
CA SER A 234 -5.58 -28.92 -4.17
C SER A 234 -4.78 -29.95 -4.97
N TRP A 235 -4.01 -30.80 -4.28
CA TRP A 235 -3.25 -31.87 -4.94
C TRP A 235 -4.16 -32.87 -5.66
N MET A 236 -5.40 -33.02 -5.20
CA MET A 236 -6.41 -33.90 -5.82
C MET A 236 -6.83 -33.40 -7.20
N GLU A 237 -6.83 -32.08 -7.44
CA GLU A 237 -7.27 -31.50 -8.73
C GLU A 237 -6.43 -32.00 -9.90
N GLY A 238 -5.16 -32.37 -9.67
CA GLY A 238 -4.27 -32.94 -10.68
C GLY A 238 -4.38 -34.46 -10.87
N LEU A 239 -5.10 -35.15 -9.99
CA LEU A 239 -5.31 -36.61 -10.02
C LEU A 239 -6.77 -36.99 -10.30
N THR A 240 -7.66 -36.00 -10.35
CA THR A 240 -9.05 -36.20 -10.74
C THR A 240 -9.20 -35.99 -12.24
N LEU A 241 -9.76 -36.98 -12.92
CA LEU A 241 -10.22 -36.84 -14.29
C LEU A 241 -11.61 -36.23 -14.32
N GLN A 242 -11.86 -35.34 -15.26
CA GLN A 242 -13.23 -34.93 -15.59
C GLN A 242 -13.95 -36.08 -16.30
N ASP A 243 -15.29 -36.09 -16.24
CA ASP A 243 -16.10 -37.08 -16.94
C ASP A 243 -15.87 -36.98 -18.44
N TYR A 244 -15.40 -38.07 -19.06
CA TYR A 244 -15.07 -38.12 -20.49
C TYR A 244 -16.23 -37.68 -21.38
N SER A 245 -17.47 -38.02 -21.01
CA SER A 245 -18.64 -37.63 -21.79
C SER A 245 -18.91 -36.12 -21.77
N GLU A 246 -18.63 -35.45 -20.65
CA GLU A 246 -18.78 -34.00 -20.52
C GLU A 246 -17.63 -33.28 -21.20
N HIS A 247 -16.42 -33.78 -21.04
CA HIS A 247 -15.22 -33.25 -21.68
C HIS A 247 -15.31 -33.30 -23.21
N CYS A 248 -15.79 -34.41 -23.78
CA CYS A 248 -16.05 -34.52 -25.22
C CYS A 248 -17.11 -33.52 -25.71
N LYS A 249 -18.20 -33.32 -24.95
CA LYS A 249 -19.23 -32.33 -25.29
C LYS A 249 -18.67 -30.90 -25.25
N HIS A 250 -17.83 -30.60 -24.26
CA HIS A 250 -17.16 -29.31 -24.16
C HIS A 250 -16.25 -29.06 -25.36
N ASN A 251 -15.42 -30.03 -25.73
CA ASN A 251 -14.56 -29.96 -26.91
C ASN A 251 -15.38 -29.74 -28.20
N GLU A 252 -16.48 -30.46 -28.39
CA GLU A 252 -17.33 -30.30 -29.57
C GLU A 252 -17.97 -28.89 -29.63
N SER A 253 -18.41 -28.35 -28.49
CA SER A 253 -18.95 -26.99 -28.41
C SER A 253 -17.92 -25.94 -28.80
N VAL A 254 -16.73 -26.00 -28.19
CA VAL A 254 -15.65 -25.02 -28.43
C VAL A 254 -15.17 -25.08 -29.89
N VAL A 255 -15.04 -26.28 -30.47
CA VAL A 255 -14.62 -26.42 -31.88
C VAL A 255 -15.68 -25.87 -32.84
N LYS A 256 -16.97 -26.01 -32.54
CA LYS A 256 -18.05 -25.38 -33.34
C LYS A 256 -17.99 -23.86 -33.27
N GLU A 257 -17.75 -23.30 -32.10
CA GLU A 257 -17.56 -21.85 -31.91
C GLU A 257 -16.30 -21.35 -32.65
N MET A 258 -15.20 -22.08 -32.57
CA MET A 258 -13.96 -21.78 -33.30
C MET A 258 -14.17 -21.81 -34.82
N LEU A 259 -14.99 -22.73 -35.35
CA LEU A 259 -15.30 -22.75 -36.78
C LEU A 259 -16.03 -21.48 -37.20
N GLU A 260 -16.97 -20.99 -36.39
CA GLU A 260 -17.68 -19.74 -36.69
C GLU A 260 -16.75 -18.52 -36.59
N LEU A 261 -15.89 -18.48 -35.58
CA LEU A 261 -14.86 -17.46 -35.44
C LEU A 261 -13.84 -17.49 -36.59
N ALA A 262 -13.48 -18.66 -37.11
CA ALA A 262 -12.58 -18.79 -38.25
C ALA A 262 -13.20 -18.23 -39.55
N LYS A 263 -14.51 -18.44 -39.78
CA LYS A 263 -15.22 -17.80 -40.90
C LYS A 263 -15.22 -16.28 -40.75
N ASN A 264 -15.48 -15.79 -39.54
CA ASN A 264 -15.47 -14.36 -39.24
C ASN A 264 -14.07 -13.76 -39.39
N TYR A 265 -13.02 -14.50 -39.01
CA TYR A 265 -11.64 -14.12 -39.19
C TYR A 265 -11.27 -14.01 -40.68
N ASN A 266 -11.62 -15.01 -41.50
CA ASN A 266 -11.40 -14.94 -42.94
C ASN A 266 -12.08 -13.72 -43.56
N LYS A 267 -13.35 -13.46 -43.19
CA LYS A 267 -14.07 -12.27 -43.65
C LYS A 267 -13.42 -10.97 -43.17
N ALA A 268 -12.91 -10.93 -41.94
CA ALA A 268 -12.22 -9.77 -41.39
C ALA A 268 -10.94 -9.48 -42.17
N VAL A 269 -10.15 -10.50 -42.52
CA VAL A 269 -8.92 -10.38 -43.32
C VAL A 269 -9.23 -9.89 -44.75
N GLU A 270 -10.27 -10.41 -45.40
CA GLU A 270 -10.71 -9.94 -46.73
C GLU A 270 -11.18 -8.48 -46.73
N GLU A 271 -11.68 -7.98 -45.61
CA GLU A 271 -12.09 -6.60 -45.42
C GLU A 271 -10.91 -5.70 -45.02
N GLU A 272 -9.89 -6.24 -44.37
CA GLU A 272 -8.67 -5.56 -43.95
C GLU A 272 -7.90 -5.00 -45.15
N ASP A 273 -7.75 -5.79 -46.22
CA ASP A 273 -7.07 -5.39 -47.47
C ASP A 273 -7.70 -4.18 -48.17
N LYS A 274 -8.96 -3.84 -47.84
CA LYS A 274 -9.74 -2.78 -48.50
C LYS A 274 -9.73 -1.46 -47.74
N MET A 275 -9.19 -1.41 -46.53
CA MET A 275 -9.27 -0.24 -45.65
C MET A 275 -7.92 0.16 -45.08
N THR A 276 -7.81 1.42 -44.68
CA THR A 276 -6.63 1.91 -43.97
C THR A 276 -6.67 1.48 -42.50
N PRO A 277 -5.51 1.35 -41.82
CA PRO A 277 -5.44 0.96 -40.40
C PRO A 277 -6.27 1.83 -39.44
N GLU A 278 -6.40 3.13 -39.73
CA GLU A 278 -7.16 4.08 -38.91
C GLU A 278 -8.67 3.83 -39.02
N GLN A 279 -9.17 3.51 -40.21
CA GLN A 279 -10.58 3.16 -40.44
C GLN A 279 -10.92 1.81 -39.82
N LEU A 280 -9.99 0.86 -39.85
CA LEU A 280 -10.14 -0.46 -39.19
C LEU A 280 -10.22 -0.32 -37.67
N ALA A 281 -9.37 0.51 -37.08
CA ALA A 281 -9.39 0.76 -35.63
C ALA A 281 -10.76 1.26 -35.17
N ILE A 282 -11.39 2.18 -35.92
CA ILE A 282 -12.73 2.70 -35.60
C ILE A 282 -13.81 1.64 -35.87
N LYS A 283 -13.71 0.89 -36.97
CA LYS A 283 -14.70 -0.13 -37.36
C LYS A 283 -14.76 -1.32 -36.38
N ASN A 284 -13.64 -1.63 -35.74
CA ASN A 284 -13.50 -2.75 -34.81
C ASN A 284 -14.00 -2.41 -33.40
N VAL A 285 -14.26 -1.13 -33.09
CA VAL A 285 -14.86 -0.73 -31.81
C VAL A 285 -16.30 -1.24 -31.72
N GLY A 286 -16.58 -2.06 -30.70
CA GLY A 286 -17.90 -2.62 -30.44
C GLY A 286 -18.24 -3.90 -31.22
N LYS A 287 -17.28 -4.44 -31.99
CA LYS A 287 -17.41 -5.77 -32.63
C LYS A 287 -16.47 -6.77 -31.98
N GLN A 288 -16.82 -8.04 -32.06
CA GLN A 288 -15.97 -9.12 -31.60
C GLN A 288 -14.74 -9.22 -32.51
N ASP A 289 -13.54 -9.12 -31.94
CA ASP A 289 -12.29 -9.36 -32.67
C ASP A 289 -12.08 -10.88 -32.80
N PRO A 290 -12.26 -11.46 -34.00
CA PRO A 290 -12.20 -12.90 -34.17
C PRO A 290 -10.79 -13.46 -33.93
N LYS A 291 -9.73 -12.68 -34.15
CA LYS A 291 -8.36 -13.13 -33.91
C LYS A 291 -8.11 -13.37 -32.43
N ARG A 292 -8.44 -12.37 -31.60
CA ARG A 292 -8.25 -12.45 -30.14
C ARG A 292 -9.03 -13.61 -29.52
N HIS A 293 -10.27 -13.82 -29.96
CA HIS A 293 -11.11 -14.89 -29.43
C HIS A 293 -10.64 -16.28 -29.90
N LEU A 294 -10.13 -16.41 -31.13
CA LEU A 294 -9.51 -17.67 -31.57
C LEU A 294 -8.31 -18.03 -30.68
N GLU A 295 -7.43 -17.07 -30.37
CA GLU A 295 -6.31 -17.27 -29.46
C GLU A 295 -6.78 -17.70 -28.06
N GLU A 296 -7.77 -16.99 -27.48
CA GLU A 296 -8.37 -17.33 -26.18
C GLU A 296 -8.94 -18.76 -26.15
N HIS A 297 -9.65 -19.19 -27.19
CA HIS A 297 -10.23 -20.53 -27.25
C HIS A 297 -9.17 -21.63 -27.46
N VAL A 298 -8.12 -21.37 -28.24
CA VAL A 298 -7.01 -22.31 -28.42
C VAL A 298 -6.32 -22.58 -27.08
N ASP A 299 -6.05 -21.54 -26.29
CA ASP A 299 -5.39 -21.69 -24.99
C ASP A 299 -6.23 -22.52 -24.00
N VAL A 300 -7.54 -22.26 -23.94
CA VAL A 300 -8.46 -23.04 -23.10
C VAL A 300 -8.55 -24.50 -23.58
N LEU A 301 -8.69 -24.72 -24.89
CA LEU A 301 -8.82 -26.06 -25.45
C LEU A 301 -7.52 -26.87 -25.27
N MET A 302 -6.36 -26.27 -25.51
CA MET A 302 -5.06 -26.91 -25.31
C MET A 302 -4.85 -27.27 -23.84
N THR A 303 -5.04 -26.31 -22.93
CA THR A 303 -4.81 -26.54 -21.49
C THR A 303 -5.71 -27.65 -20.95
N SER A 304 -7.01 -27.61 -21.28
CA SER A 304 -7.98 -28.64 -20.88
C SER A 304 -7.61 -30.03 -21.40
N ASN A 305 -7.32 -30.15 -22.70
CA ASN A 305 -7.04 -31.45 -23.31
C ASN A 305 -5.68 -32.04 -22.89
N ILE A 306 -4.63 -31.21 -22.79
CA ILE A 306 -3.31 -31.68 -22.36
C ILE A 306 -3.38 -32.20 -20.92
N VAL A 307 -4.04 -31.47 -20.02
CA VAL A 307 -4.19 -31.89 -18.62
C VAL A 307 -4.99 -33.18 -18.52
N GLN A 308 -6.13 -33.29 -19.21
CA GLN A 308 -6.96 -34.50 -19.17
C GLN A 308 -6.23 -35.72 -19.75
N CYS A 309 -5.53 -35.57 -20.88
CA CYS A 309 -4.76 -36.66 -21.48
C CYS A 309 -3.59 -37.10 -20.58
N LEU A 310 -2.85 -36.14 -20.01
CA LEU A 310 -1.72 -36.44 -19.13
C LEU A 310 -2.19 -37.10 -17.82
N ALA A 311 -3.28 -36.61 -17.22
CA ALA A 311 -3.86 -37.21 -16.03
C ALA A 311 -4.26 -38.68 -16.28
N ALA A 312 -4.90 -38.97 -17.43
CA ALA A 312 -5.29 -40.33 -17.77
C ALA A 312 -4.08 -41.25 -17.93
N MET A 313 -3.03 -40.76 -18.62
CA MET A 313 -1.78 -41.51 -18.78
C MET A 313 -1.10 -41.78 -17.43
N LEU A 314 -1.05 -40.80 -16.54
CA LEU A 314 -0.49 -40.96 -15.19
C LEU A 314 -1.27 -42.00 -14.39
N ASP A 315 -2.59 -41.95 -14.41
CA ASP A 315 -3.43 -42.87 -13.64
C ASP A 315 -3.18 -44.33 -14.03
N THR A 316 -3.01 -44.61 -15.34
CA THR A 316 -2.73 -45.98 -15.82
C THR A 316 -1.39 -46.57 -15.35
N VAL A 317 -0.43 -45.73 -14.96
CA VAL A 317 0.90 -46.16 -14.49
C VAL A 317 0.95 -46.19 -12.96
N VAL A 318 0.36 -45.18 -12.32
CA VAL A 318 0.44 -44.97 -10.86
C VAL A 318 -0.54 -45.87 -10.11
N PHE A 319 -1.76 -46.08 -10.60
CA PHE A 319 -2.83 -46.81 -9.90
C PHE A 319 -3.07 -48.23 -10.44
N LYS A 320 -2.01 -48.91 -10.87
CA LYS A 320 -2.06 -50.33 -11.30
C LYS A 320 -2.47 -51.29 -10.20
#